data_AF-A0A5E4P0P2-F1
#
_entry.id   AF-A0A5E4P0P2-F1
#
_cell.length_a   1.000
_cell.length_b   1.000
_cell.length_c   1.000
_cell.angle_alpha   90.00
_cell.angle_beta   90.00
_cell.angle_gamma   90.00
#
_symmetry.space_group_name_H-M   'P 1'
#
loop_
_entity.id
_entity.type
_entity.pdbx_description
1 polymer ?
#
loop_
_entity_poly.entity_id
_entity_poly.type
_entity_poly.pdbx_seq_one_letter_code
_entity_poly.pdbx_strand_id
1 'polypeptide(L)' 'MNGFAAIVLVCLAATPRQDCDENNALVLRSIHVANELGCASGWQEIIARGGLQESLKGGNYVKTLCRREKAEN' A
#
# COMPACT_ATOMS: atom_id res chain seq x y z
N MET A 1 -16.37 8.41 -6.18
CA MET A 1 -15.40 9.47 -6.56
C MET A 1 -14.44 8.92 -7.60
N ASN A 2 -14.12 9.67 -8.67
CA ASN A 2 -13.03 9.28 -9.57
C ASN A 2 -11.72 9.65 -8.87
N GLY A 3 -10.86 8.66 -8.62
CA GLY A 3 -9.58 8.90 -7.97
C GLY A 3 -8.71 7.66 -7.98
N PHE A 4 -7.69 7.64 -7.14
CA PHE A 4 -6.79 6.51 -6.98
C PHE A 4 -6.63 6.17 -5.50
N ALA A 5 -6.39 4.90 -5.20
CA ALA A 5 -5.92 4.44 -3.91
C ALA A 5 -4.41 4.27 -3.96
N ALA A 6 -3.70 5.00 -3.11
CA ALA A 6 -2.31 4.75 -2.80
C ALA A 6 -2.26 3.67 -1.73
N ILE A 7 -1.71 2.51 -2.05
CA ILE A 7 -1.76 1.32 -1.19
C ILE A 7 -0.34 0.93 -0.80
N VAL A 8 -0.15 0.63 0.49
CA VAL A 8 1.09 0.10 1.06
C VAL A 8 0.79 -1.28 1.62
N LEU A 9 1.54 -2.26 1.13
CA LEU A 9 1.50 -3.64 1.56
C LEU A 9 2.79 -3.97 2.32
N VAL A 10 2.67 -4.63 3.46
CA VAL A 10 3.80 -5.31 4.12
C VAL A 10 3.72 -6.79 3.80
N CYS A 11 4.80 -7.30 3.23
CA CYS A 11 4.91 -8.65 2.73
C CYS A 11 5.90 -9.45 3.58
N LEU A 12 5.60 -10.73 3.78
CA LEU A 12 6.57 -11.66 4.38
C LEU A 12 7.81 -11.77 3.50
N ALA A 13 8.99 -11.87 4.13
CA ALA A 13 10.25 -12.11 3.41
C ALA A 13 10.21 -13.34 2.49
N ALA A 14 9.45 -14.37 2.90
CA ALA A 14 9.31 -15.62 2.17
C ALA A 14 8.32 -15.53 0.98
N THR A 15 7.48 -14.49 0.91
CA THR A 15 6.47 -14.36 -0.16
C THR A 15 7.11 -13.74 -1.40
N PRO A 16 7.02 -14.39 -2.58
CA PRO A 16 7.49 -13.80 -3.83
C PRO A 16 6.79 -12.46 -4.11
N ARG A 17 7.51 -11.51 -4.72
CA ARG A 17 6.97 -10.14 -4.96
C ARG A 17 5.70 -10.11 -5.81
N GLN A 18 5.53 -11.07 -6.70
CA GLN A 18 4.34 -11.20 -7.55
C GLN A 18 3.11 -11.69 -6.78
N ASP A 19 3.32 -12.53 -5.76
CA ASP A 19 2.28 -13.13 -4.92
C ASP A 19 1.89 -12.28 -3.70
N CYS A 20 2.66 -11.25 -3.37
CA CYS A 20 2.22 -10.28 -2.38
C CYS A 20 1.28 -9.25 -3.01
N ASP A 21 -0.01 -9.48 -2.87
CA ASP A 21 -1.10 -8.58 -3.29
C ASP A 21 -1.98 -8.18 -2.09
N GLU A 22 -3.06 -7.45 -2.37
CA GLU A 22 -3.97 -6.93 -1.35
C GLU A 22 -4.60 -8.03 -0.47
N ASN A 23 -4.72 -9.27 -0.97
CA ASN A 23 -5.29 -10.38 -0.23
C ASN A 23 -4.27 -11.17 0.61
N ASN A 24 -2.99 -11.11 0.25
CA ASN A 24 -1.93 -11.95 0.81
C ASN A 24 -0.87 -11.15 1.58
N ALA A 25 -1.07 -9.83 1.75
CA ALA A 25 -0.21 -9.00 2.56
C ALA A 25 -0.47 -9.19 4.06
N LEU A 26 0.59 -9.11 4.88
CA LEU A 26 0.47 -9.10 6.34
C LEU A 26 -0.26 -7.86 6.84
N VAL A 27 0.02 -6.73 6.20
CA VAL A 27 -0.57 -5.44 6.52
C VAL A 27 -0.91 -4.75 5.23
N LEU A 28 -2.16 -4.30 5.14
CA LEU A 28 -2.65 -3.43 4.08
C LEU A 28 -3.05 -2.09 4.68
N ARG A 29 -2.56 -1.01 4.09
CA ARG A 29 -2.99 0.36 4.37
C ARG A 29 -3.22 1.08 3.04
N SER A 30 -4.24 1.91 2.98
CA SER A 30 -4.54 2.69 1.79
C SER A 30 -5.02 4.08 2.16
N ILE A 31 -4.76 5.04 1.27
CA ILE A 31 -5.37 6.36 1.30
C ILE A 31 -5.89 6.72 -0.08
N HIS A 32 -6.97 7.49 -0.10
CA HIS A 32 -7.50 8.04 -1.33
C HIS A 32 -6.68 9.25 -1.78
N VAL A 33 -6.38 9.33 -3.08
CA VAL A 33 -5.67 10.44 -3.71
C VAL A 33 -6.38 10.86 -5.00
N ALA A 34 -6.31 12.16 -5.31
CA ALA A 34 -7.05 12.73 -6.43
C ALA A 34 -6.55 12.27 -7.82
N ASN A 35 -5.28 11.85 -7.93
CA ASN A 35 -4.65 11.47 -9.19
C ASN A 35 -3.49 10.48 -8.97
N GLU A 36 -2.99 9.89 -10.06
CA GLU A 36 -1.92 8.89 -10.04
C GLU A 36 -0.60 9.41 -9.44
N LEU A 37 -0.26 10.68 -9.65
CA LEU A 37 0.92 11.31 -9.04
C LEU A 37 0.80 11.36 -7.51
N GLY A 38 -0.43 11.54 -7.02
CA GLY A 38 -0.73 11.47 -5.59
C GLY A 38 -0.37 10.12 -4.97
N CYS A 39 -0.34 9.02 -5.74
CA CYS A 39 0.11 7.74 -5.21
C CYS A 39 1.58 7.77 -4.82
N ALA A 40 2.43 8.52 -5.54
CA ALA A 40 3.87 8.60 -5.28
C ALA A 40 4.23 9.36 -4.00
N SER A 41 3.36 10.26 -3.54
CA SER A 41 3.52 10.96 -2.25
C SER A 41 2.64 10.38 -1.14
N GLY A 42 1.51 9.76 -1.49
CA GLY A 42 0.53 9.27 -0.53
C GLY A 42 1.04 8.15 0.37
N TRP A 43 1.90 7.26 -0.14
CA TRP A 43 2.49 6.21 0.70
C TRP A 43 3.43 6.77 1.77
N GLN A 44 4.02 7.96 1.56
CA GLN A 44 4.88 8.60 2.57
C GLN A 44 4.06 8.96 3.81
N GLU A 45 2.82 9.43 3.63
CA GLU A 45 1.91 9.72 4.73
C GLU A 45 1.56 8.45 5.51
N ILE A 46 1.22 7.37 4.79
CA ILE A 46 0.93 6.05 5.39
C ILE A 46 2.11 5.55 6.24
N ILE A 47 3.33 5.62 5.72
CA ILE A 47 4.51 5.17 6.45
C ILE A 47 4.80 6.07 7.64
N ALA A 48 4.68 7.39 7.47
CA ALA A 48 4.97 8.37 8.52
C ALA A 48 3.97 8.30 9.69
N ARG A 49 2.69 8.02 9.42
CA ARG A 49 1.64 7.94 10.46
C ARG A 49 1.44 6.52 11.02
N GLY A 50 1.76 5.49 10.25
CA GLY A 50 1.21 4.15 10.43
C GLY A 50 2.00 3.17 11.30
N GLY A 51 3.11 3.56 11.92
CA GLY A 51 3.84 2.66 12.83
C GLY A 51 4.29 1.34 12.18
N LEU A 52 4.55 1.34 10.86
CA LEU A 52 4.93 0.15 10.09
C LEU A 52 6.23 -0.53 10.59
N GLN A 53 6.97 0.12 11.47
CA GLN A 53 8.25 -0.33 11.98
C GLN A 53 8.19 -1.73 12.62
N GLU A 54 7.11 -2.06 13.33
CA GLU A 54 6.95 -3.39 13.92
C GLU A 54 6.69 -4.46 12.85
N SER A 55 5.89 -4.14 11.84
CA SER A 55 5.57 -5.04 10.73
C SER A 55 6.75 -5.28 9.79
N LEU A 56 7.73 -4.37 9.76
CA LEU A 56 8.96 -4.49 8.98
C LEU A 56 10.07 -5.29 9.67
N LYS A 57 9.87 -5.73 10.92
CA LYS A 57 10.81 -6.61 11.60
C LYS A 57 10.91 -7.97 10.87
N GLY A 58 12.07 -8.62 10.98
CA GLY A 58 12.26 -9.98 10.48
C GLY A 58 12.46 -10.12 8.97
N GLY A 59 12.84 -9.04 8.26
CA GLY A 59 13.13 -9.09 6.81
C GLY A 59 11.90 -8.94 5.91
N ASN A 60 10.74 -8.62 6.50
CA ASN A 60 9.55 -8.24 5.76
C ASN A 60 9.81 -7.01 4.90
N TYR A 61 9.14 -6.91 3.76
CA TYR A 61 9.37 -5.84 2.79
C TYR A 61 8.09 -5.07 2.49
N VAL A 62 8.26 -3.84 1.98
CA VAL A 62 7.16 -2.99 1.54
C VAL A 62 6.96 -3.14 0.03
N LYS A 63 5.71 -3.23 -0.39
CA LYS A 63 5.29 -3.08 -1.79
C LYS A 63 4.22 -2.00 -1.85
N THR A 64 4.38 -1.06 -2.78
CA THR A 64 3.40 0.01 -3.02
C THR A 64 2.63 -0.26 -4.30
N LEU A 65 1.34 0.04 -4.28
CA LEU A 65 0.45 -0.08 -5.44
C LEU A 65 -0.33 1.23 -5.62
N CYS A 66 -0.66 1.54 -6.87
CA CYS A 66 -1.58 2.62 -7.21
C CYS A 66 -2.73 2.03 -8.00
N ARG A 67 -3.94 2.08 -7.43
CA ARG A 67 -5.13 1.49 -8.05
C ARG A 67 -6.12 2.58 -8.38
N ARG A 68 -6.65 2.59 -9.59
CA ARG A 68 -7.76 3.51 -9.93
C ARG A 68 -9.02 3.07 -9.22
N GLU A 69 -9.64 3.99 -8.49
CA GLU A 69 -10.96 3.79 -7.88
C GLU A 69 -12.01 4.35 -8.83
N LYS A 70 -12.91 3.48 -9.29
CA LYS A 70 -14.09 3.93 -10.02
C LYS A 70 -15.04 4.58 -9.02
N ALA A 71 -15.71 5.66 -9.43
CA ALA A 71 -16.82 6.16 -8.66
C ALA A 71 -17.87 5.05 -8.54
N GLU A 72 -18.08 4.55 -7.33
CA GLU A 72 -19.24 3.72 -7.01
C GLU A 72 -20.49 4.53 -7.38
N ASN A 73 -21.32 3.97 -8.26
CA ASN A 73 -22.57 4.54 -8.71
C ASN A 73 -23.71 3.68 -8.19
#